data_AF-A0A438BL91-F1
#
_entry.id   AF-A0A438BL91-F1
#
_cell.length_a   1.000
_cell.length_b   1.000
_cell.length_c   1.000
_cell.angle_alpha   90.00
_cell.angle_beta   90.00
_cell.angle_gamma   90.00
#
_symmetry.space_group_name_H-M   'P 1'
#
loop_
_entity.id
_entity.type
_entity.pdbx_description
1 polymer ?
#
loop_
_entity_poly.entity_id
_entity_poly.type
_entity_poly.pdbx_seq_one_letter_code
_entity_poly.pdbx_strand_id
1 'polypeptide(L)'
;MRPFPMSFGHSYILVGVNYVSKWVEAIPYRTNDHKVVLKFLKENIFSRFGVPKAIISDGGTHFCNKPFEALLAKYGIKHKVATPYHPQTSGQVELANREIKNMLMKVVNTNRKDWSVKLFDSLWAYRTAYKTILGMSPVPSCLWQSLPSSH
;
A
#
# COMPACT_ATOMS: atom_id res chain seq x y z
N MET A 1 0.66 -7.60 6.88
CA MET A 1 0.80 -7.05 8.25
C MET A 1 0.03 -7.95 9.23
N ARG A 2 0.39 -8.01 10.53
CA ARG A 2 -0.41 -8.76 11.54
C ARG A 2 -1.88 -8.29 11.50
N PRO A 3 -2.85 -9.17 11.76
CA PRO A 3 -4.26 -8.80 11.73
C PRO A 3 -4.53 -7.69 12.74
N PHE A 4 -5.19 -6.63 12.27
CA PHE A 4 -5.71 -5.57 13.12
C PHE A 4 -7.04 -6.03 13.75
N PRO A 5 -7.45 -5.48 14.91
CA PRO A 5 -8.80 -5.71 15.44
C PRO A 5 -9.83 -5.40 14.35
N MET A 6 -10.89 -6.19 14.25
CA MET A 6 -11.84 -6.06 13.13
C MET A 6 -12.46 -4.65 13.09
N SER A 7 -12.39 -3.99 11.93
CA SER A 7 -12.95 -2.65 11.67
C SER A 7 -13.82 -2.70 10.43
N PHE A 8 -15.13 -2.51 10.59
CA PHE A 8 -16.10 -2.56 9.48
C PHE A 8 -15.96 -3.80 8.56
N GLY A 9 -15.62 -4.95 9.15
CA GLY A 9 -15.39 -6.20 8.42
C GLY A 9 -14.01 -6.37 7.78
N HIS A 10 -13.11 -5.38 7.92
CA HIS A 10 -11.72 -5.46 7.49
C HIS A 10 -10.81 -5.87 8.64
N SER A 11 -9.85 -6.74 8.37
CA SER A 11 -8.90 -7.30 9.36
C SER A 11 -7.45 -7.25 8.87
N TYR A 12 -7.25 -7.12 7.57
CA TYR A 12 -5.94 -7.08 6.94
C TYR A 12 -5.69 -5.72 6.30
N ILE A 13 -4.42 -5.31 6.29
CA ILE A 13 -3.94 -4.17 5.51
C ILE A 13 -2.89 -4.69 4.56
N LEU A 14 -3.11 -4.49 3.27
CA LEU A 14 -2.10 -4.73 2.26
C LEU A 14 -1.34 -3.43 2.03
N VAL A 15 -0.03 -3.48 2.24
CA VAL A 15 0.86 -2.32 2.12
C VAL A 15 1.87 -2.59 1.01
N GLY A 16 1.96 -1.67 0.05
CA GLY A 16 2.97 -1.63 -0.99
C GLY A 16 3.85 -0.40 -0.81
N VAL A 17 5.17 -0.59 -0.84
CA VAL A 17 6.15 0.49 -0.71
C VAL A 17 6.99 0.56 -1.97
N ASN A 18 7.05 1.72 -2.60
CA ASN A 18 8.01 1.98 -3.67
C ASN A 18 9.39 2.24 -3.06
N TYR A 19 10.36 1.40 -3.41
CA TYR A 19 11.71 1.48 -2.87
C TYR A 19 12.41 2.80 -3.19
N VAL A 20 12.17 3.38 -4.37
CA VAL A 20 12.86 4.58 -4.87
C VAL A 20 12.24 5.84 -4.28
N SER A 21 10.93 6.04 -4.44
CA SER A 21 10.24 7.26 -4.00
C SER A 21 9.81 7.24 -2.54
N LYS A 22 9.99 6.10 -1.85
CA LYS A 22 9.41 5.80 -0.53
C LYS A 22 7.90 6.00 -0.46
N TRP A 23 7.24 5.98 -1.62
CA TRP A 23 5.79 6.12 -1.69
C TRP A 23 5.12 4.87 -1.10
N VAL A 24 4.16 5.10 -0.21
CA VAL A 24 3.42 4.03 0.46
C VAL A 24 1.98 4.00 -0.06
N GLU A 25 1.52 2.83 -0.48
CA GLU A 25 0.12 2.50 -0.75
C GLU A 25 -0.37 1.49 0.29
N ALA A 26 -1.52 1.76 0.92
CA ALA A 26 -2.09 0.88 1.92
C ALA A 26 -3.61 0.78 1.72
N ILE A 27 -4.16 -0.44 1.68
CA ILE A 27 -5.59 -0.69 1.48
C ILE A 27 -6.10 -1.71 2.50
N PRO A 28 -7.27 -1.45 3.13
CA PRO A 28 -7.87 -2.39 4.06
C PRO A 28 -8.60 -3.49 3.29
N TYR A 29 -8.43 -4.73 3.72
CA TYR A 29 -9.09 -5.91 3.15
C TYR A 29 -9.68 -6.81 4.23
N ARG A 30 -10.75 -7.51 3.86
CA ARG A 30 -11.46 -8.47 4.73
C ARG A 30 -10.76 -9.82 4.79
N THR A 31 -10.18 -10.22 3.67
CA THR A 31 -9.48 -11.50 3.50
C THR A 31 -8.14 -11.25 2.83
N ASN A 32 -7.20 -12.16 3.08
CA ASN A 32 -5.89 -12.13 2.45
C ASN A 32 -5.91 -13.00 1.18
N ASP A 33 -6.85 -12.82 0.25
CA ASP A 33 -6.92 -13.69 -0.93
C ASP A 33 -5.95 -13.24 -2.05
N HIS A 34 -5.49 -14.15 -2.90
CA HIS A 34 -4.65 -13.83 -4.05
C HIS A 34 -5.35 -12.88 -5.04
N LYS A 35 -6.68 -12.99 -5.18
CA LYS A 35 -7.49 -12.07 -6.01
C LYS A 35 -7.37 -10.62 -5.53
N VAL A 36 -7.34 -10.44 -4.21
CA VAL A 36 -7.19 -9.14 -3.57
C VAL A 36 -5.82 -8.53 -3.90
N VAL A 37 -4.76 -9.34 -3.84
CA VAL A 37 -3.40 -8.91 -4.21
C VAL A 37 -3.32 -8.50 -5.68
N LEU A 38 -3.94 -9.28 -6.59
CA LEU A 38 -3.95 -8.97 -8.02
C LEU A 38 -4.71 -7.68 -8.32
N LYS A 39 -5.86 -7.48 -7.68
CA LYS A 39 -6.65 -6.24 -7.78
C LYS A 39 -5.83 -5.05 -7.28
N PHE A 40 -5.18 -5.20 -6.12
CA PHE A 40 -4.32 -4.18 -5.55
C PHE A 40 -3.21 -3.76 -6.52
N LEU A 41 -2.48 -4.72 -7.11
CA LEU A 41 -1.41 -4.41 -8.06
C LEU A 41 -1.91 -3.69 -9.30
N LYS A 42 -3.00 -4.17 -9.91
CA LYS A 42 -3.53 -3.55 -11.14
C LYS A 42 -4.06 -2.13 -10.89
N GLU A 43 -4.93 -1.97 -9.91
CA GLU A 43 -5.65 -0.70 -9.70
C GLU A 43 -4.78 0.36 -9.02
N ASN A 44 -3.94 -0.05 -8.05
CA ASN A 44 -3.24 0.90 -7.19
C ASN A 44 -1.79 1.11 -7.59
N ILE A 45 -1.17 0.12 -8.23
CA ILE A 45 0.22 0.21 -8.67
C ILE A 45 0.30 0.46 -10.17
N PHE A 46 -0.18 -0.47 -11.00
CA PHE A 46 0.01 -0.41 -12.45
C PHE A 46 -0.71 0.78 -13.07
N SER A 47 -1.95 1.04 -12.66
CA SER A 47 -2.72 2.18 -13.19
C SER A 47 -2.18 3.55 -12.79
N ARG A 48 -1.41 3.65 -11.69
CA ARG A 48 -0.99 4.95 -11.11
C ARG A 48 0.49 5.26 -11.34
N PHE A 49 1.33 4.24 -11.25
CA PHE A 49 2.80 4.36 -11.32
C PHE A 49 3.40 3.60 -12.50
N GLY A 50 2.58 2.85 -13.24
CA GLY A 50 3.05 1.95 -14.29
C GLY A 50 3.51 0.59 -13.75
N VAL A 51 4.04 -0.23 -14.66
CA VAL A 51 4.47 -1.60 -14.38
C VAL A 51 5.85 -1.58 -13.69
N PRO A 52 5.98 -2.11 -12.46
CA PRO A 52 7.26 -2.16 -11.77
C PRO A 52 8.19 -3.20 -12.40
N LYS A 53 9.50 -2.94 -12.40
CA LYS A 53 10.50 -3.90 -12.91
C LYS A 53 10.63 -5.16 -12.06
N ALA A 54 10.41 -5.03 -10.75
CA ALA A 54 10.47 -6.14 -9.81
C ALA A 54 9.49 -5.91 -8.65
N ILE A 55 8.92 -7.01 -8.14
CA ILE A 55 8.10 -7.02 -6.93
C ILE A 55 8.76 -7.93 -5.92
N ILE A 56 8.84 -7.45 -4.69
CA ILE A 56 9.40 -8.19 -3.57
C ILE A 56 8.27 -8.52 -2.59
N SER A 57 8.10 -9.80 -2.26
CA SER A 57 7.09 -10.26 -1.29
C SER A 57 7.74 -11.10 -0.20
N ASP A 58 7.09 -11.22 0.96
CA ASP A 58 7.52 -12.00 2.14
C ASP A 58 7.39 -13.53 1.99
N GLY A 59 7.02 -14.02 0.80
CA GLY A 59 6.85 -15.45 0.53
C GLY A 59 5.56 -16.03 1.11
N GLY A 60 4.62 -15.18 1.53
CA GLY A 60 3.29 -15.63 1.93
C GLY A 60 2.61 -16.41 0.81
N THR A 61 1.83 -17.44 1.17
CA THR A 61 1.12 -18.32 0.23
C THR A 61 0.25 -17.57 -0.78
N HIS A 62 -0.21 -16.37 -0.44
CA HIS A 62 -1.00 -15.49 -1.30
C HIS A 62 -0.21 -14.84 -2.44
N PHE A 63 1.12 -14.75 -2.30
CA PHE A 63 2.05 -14.25 -3.31
C PHE A 63 2.72 -15.38 -4.12
N CYS A 64 2.63 -16.63 -3.65
CA CYS A 64 3.20 -17.81 -4.32
C CYS A 64 2.12 -18.62 -5.07
N ASN A 65 1.26 -17.93 -5.83
CA ASN A 65 0.14 -18.53 -6.56
C ASN A 65 0.35 -18.48 -8.07
N LYS A 66 -0.05 -19.54 -8.78
CA LYS A 66 -0.02 -19.61 -10.26
C LYS A 66 -0.60 -18.37 -10.97
N PRO A 67 -1.79 -17.84 -10.61
CA PRO A 67 -2.32 -16.63 -11.25
C PRO A 67 -1.49 -15.37 -10.98
N PHE A 68 -0.77 -15.32 -9.85
CA PHE A 68 0.15 -14.23 -9.55
C PHE A 68 1.40 -14.30 -10.41
N GLU A 69 2.04 -15.46 -10.48
CA GLU A 69 3.18 -15.69 -11.38
C GLU A 69 2.82 -15.42 -12.83
N ALA A 70 1.64 -15.88 -13.30
CA ALA A 70 1.16 -15.62 -14.66
C ALA A 70 0.98 -14.12 -14.94
N LEU A 71 0.48 -13.36 -13.97
CA LEU A 71 0.36 -11.90 -14.09
C LEU A 71 1.74 -11.25 -14.14
N LEU A 72 2.68 -11.65 -13.28
CA LEU A 72 4.03 -11.11 -13.30
C LEU A 72 4.75 -11.43 -14.62
N ALA A 73 4.63 -12.66 -15.11
CA ALA A 73 5.18 -13.08 -16.40
C ALA A 73 4.57 -12.27 -17.56
N LYS A 74 3.25 -12.05 -17.57
CA LYS A 74 2.56 -11.26 -18.60
C LYS A 74 3.10 -9.83 -18.71
N TYR A 75 3.47 -9.22 -17.58
CA TYR A 75 3.99 -7.86 -17.54
C TYR A 75 5.52 -7.80 -17.48
N GLY A 76 6.23 -8.94 -17.58
CA GLY A 76 7.70 -9.00 -17.50
C GLY A 76 8.28 -8.59 -16.14
N ILE A 77 7.48 -8.72 -15.07
CA ILE A 77 7.87 -8.31 -13.72
C ILE A 77 8.68 -9.42 -13.06
N LYS A 78 9.86 -9.08 -12.54
CA LYS A 78 10.67 -10.05 -11.77
C LYS A 78 10.12 -10.19 -10.36
N HIS A 79 9.64 -11.38 -10.01
CA HIS A 79 9.28 -11.69 -8.63
C HIS A 79 10.54 -12.03 -7.82
N LYS A 80 10.72 -11.38 -6.68
CA LYS A 80 11.71 -11.79 -5.68
C LYS A 80 10.98 -12.11 -4.39
N VAL A 81 11.24 -13.28 -3.84
CA VAL A 81 10.77 -13.63 -2.51
C VAL A 81 11.83 -13.20 -1.51
N ALA A 82 11.48 -12.27 -0.61
CA ALA A 82 12.32 -11.90 0.51
C ALA A 82 12.41 -13.09 1.46
N THR A 83 13.64 -13.49 1.81
CA THR A 83 13.81 -14.47 2.88
C THR A 83 13.47 -13.82 4.23
N PRO A 84 12.89 -14.57 5.19
CA PRO A 84 12.41 -14.02 6.46
C PRO A 84 13.47 -13.27 7.30
N TYR A 85 14.75 -13.42 6.97
CA TYR A 85 15.90 -12.87 7.69
C TYR A 85 16.79 -11.99 6.79
N HIS A 86 16.23 -11.31 5.78
CA HIS A 86 17.00 -10.37 4.94
C HIS A 86 16.64 -8.89 5.22
N PRO A 87 17.23 -8.30 6.29
CA PRO A 87 16.87 -6.96 6.79
C PRO A 87 17.10 -5.82 5.78
N GLN A 88 17.99 -6.00 4.81
CA GLN A 88 18.25 -4.98 3.77
C GLN A 88 17.05 -4.74 2.86
N THR A 89 16.22 -5.75 2.64
CA THR A 89 15.06 -5.67 1.74
C THR A 89 13.76 -5.50 2.53
N SER A 90 13.64 -6.12 3.71
CA SER A 90 12.45 -5.99 4.56
C SER A 90 12.43 -4.68 5.37
N GLY A 91 13.59 -4.08 5.70
CA GLY A 91 13.67 -2.95 6.63
C GLY A 91 12.87 -1.72 6.20
N GLN A 92 12.80 -1.42 4.90
CA GLN A 92 12.01 -0.29 4.38
C GLN A 92 10.50 -0.53 4.54
N VAL A 93 10.04 -1.75 4.27
CA VAL A 93 8.64 -2.14 4.44
C VAL A 93 8.28 -2.22 5.93
N GLU A 94 9.19 -2.71 6.77
CA GLU A 94 9.04 -2.74 8.24
C GLU A 94 8.94 -1.33 8.85
N LEU A 95 9.79 -0.39 8.40
CA LEU A 95 9.73 1.01 8.82
C LEU A 95 8.41 1.64 8.39
N ALA A 96 7.99 1.49 7.12
CA ALA A 96 6.72 2.00 6.65
C ALA A 96 5.53 1.40 7.45
N ASN A 97 5.55 0.09 7.69
CA ASN A 97 4.55 -0.58 8.51
C ASN A 97 4.53 -0.02 9.94
N ARG A 98 5.69 0.25 10.55
CA ARG A 98 5.80 0.84 11.89
C ARG A 98 5.22 2.25 11.92
N GLU A 99 5.55 3.08 10.94
CA GLU A 99 5.04 4.45 10.83
C GLU A 99 3.52 4.49 10.65
N ILE A 100 2.99 3.70 9.70
CA ILE A 100 1.54 3.57 9.49
C ILE A 100 0.86 3.10 10.77
N LYS A 101 1.44 2.09 11.46
CA LYS A 101 0.89 1.60 12.73
C LYS A 101 0.89 2.70 13.80
N ASN A 102 1.96 3.47 13.92
CA ASN A 102 2.06 4.56 14.88
C ASN A 102 1.03 5.66 14.61
N MET A 103 0.86 6.05 13.35
CA MET A 103 -0.14 7.04 12.94
C MET A 103 -1.56 6.54 13.23
N LEU A 104 -1.87 5.31 12.82
CA LEU A 104 -3.16 4.68 13.10
C LEU A 104 -3.42 4.60 14.61
N MET A 105 -2.44 4.16 15.42
CA MET A 105 -2.61 4.08 16.88
C MET A 105 -2.95 5.44 17.50
N LYS A 106 -2.31 6.53 17.05
CA LYS A 106 -2.62 7.89 17.53
C LYS A 106 -4.02 8.35 17.12
N VAL A 107 -4.43 8.04 15.89
CA VAL A 107 -5.67 8.53 15.27
C VAL A 107 -6.91 7.71 15.68
N VAL A 108 -6.71 6.45 16.06
CA VAL A 108 -7.74 5.46 16.40
C VAL A 108 -7.96 5.33 17.93
N ASN A 109 -7.17 6.08 18.72
CA ASN A 109 -7.08 5.99 20.19
C ASN A 109 -8.45 5.97 20.91
N THR A 110 -9.47 6.63 20.37
CA THR A 110 -10.78 6.76 21.01
C THR A 110 -11.73 5.58 20.80
N ASN A 111 -11.65 4.84 19.69
CA ASN A 111 -12.70 3.85 19.36
C ASN A 111 -12.20 2.49 18.84
N ARG A 112 -10.89 2.33 18.54
CA ARG A 112 -10.21 1.07 18.09
C ARG A 112 -10.81 0.29 16.90
N LYS A 113 -12.02 0.64 16.46
CA LYS A 113 -12.85 -0.05 15.47
C LYS A 113 -12.99 0.73 14.16
N ASP A 114 -12.45 1.95 14.09
CA ASP A 114 -12.61 2.84 12.93
C ASP A 114 -11.32 3.00 12.10
N TRP A 115 -10.34 2.12 12.32
CA TRP A 115 -9.03 2.24 11.66
C TRP A 115 -9.11 2.11 10.14
N SER A 116 -10.06 1.33 9.60
CA SER A 116 -10.18 1.15 8.14
C SER A 116 -10.59 2.43 7.42
N VAL A 117 -11.44 3.26 8.05
CA VAL A 117 -11.85 4.57 7.53
C VAL A 117 -10.70 5.56 7.66
N LYS A 118 -10.07 5.62 8.84
CA LYS A 118 -8.99 6.56 9.14
C LYS A 118 -7.65 6.20 8.48
N LEU A 119 -7.56 5.05 7.83
CA LEU A 119 -6.37 4.62 7.11
C LEU A 119 -6.05 5.57 5.95
N PHE A 120 -7.07 5.98 5.18
CA PHE A 120 -6.87 6.87 4.05
C PHE A 120 -6.41 8.26 4.49
N ASP A 121 -6.99 8.81 5.57
CA ASP A 121 -6.57 10.09 6.15
C ASP A 121 -5.14 10.02 6.68
N SER A 122 -4.79 8.93 7.37
CA SER A 122 -3.44 8.70 7.89
C SER A 122 -2.42 8.57 6.75
N LEU A 123 -2.79 7.90 5.67
CA LEU A 123 -1.95 7.72 4.48
C LEU A 123 -1.77 9.04 3.73
N TRP A 124 -2.81 9.86 3.65
CA TRP A 124 -2.73 11.21 3.10
C TRP A 124 -1.76 12.08 3.91
N ALA A 125 -1.88 12.09 5.24
CA ALA A 125 -0.97 12.82 6.12
C ALA A 125 0.48 12.36 5.95
N TYR A 126 0.73 11.05 5.88
CA TYR A 126 2.06 10.47 5.64
C TYR A 126 2.66 10.95 4.31
N ARG A 127 1.87 10.92 3.23
CA ARG A 127 2.31 11.34 1.89
C ARG A 127 2.62 12.83 1.83
N THR A 128 1.82 13.66 2.48
CA THR A 128 2.03 15.11 2.53
C THR A 128 3.29 15.44 3.33
N ALA A 129 3.47 14.83 4.50
CA ALA A 129 4.66 15.05 5.34
C ALA A 129 5.96 14.61 4.64
N TYR A 130 5.97 13.47 3.94
CA TYR A 130 7.16 12.98 3.25
C TYR A 130 7.56 13.86 2.05
N LYS A 131 6.58 14.45 1.33
CA LYS A 131 6.85 15.43 0.27
C LYS A 131 7.58 16.66 0.79
N THR A 132 7.18 17.16 1.97
CA THR A 132 7.84 18.29 2.62
C THR A 132 9.30 18.00 2.96
N ILE A 133 9.63 16.78 3.43
CA ILE A 133 11.01 16.39 3.78
C ILE A 133 11.91 16.29 2.53
N LEU A 134 11.36 15.86 1.39
CA LEU A 134 12.09 15.81 0.12
C LEU A 134 12.22 17.18 -0.58
N GLY A 135 11.78 18.28 0.04
CA GLY A 135 11.81 19.62 -0.55
C GLY A 135 10.86 19.78 -1.74
N MET A 136 9.94 18.83 -1.95
CA MET A 136 8.93 18.91 -2.98
C MET A 136 7.69 19.61 -2.41
N SER A 137 7.29 20.72 -3.03
CA SER A 137 6.11 21.49 -2.64
C SER A 137 4.88 20.58 -2.47
N PRO A 138 4.07 20.75 -1.40
CA PRO A 138 2.80 20.06 -1.29
C PRO A 138 1.88 20.61 -2.39
N VAL A 139 1.70 19.82 -3.45
CA VAL A 139 0.83 20.08 -4.59
C VAL A 139 1.42 21.11 -5.57
N PRO A 140 1.93 20.72 -6.75
CA PRO A 140 1.86 21.62 -7.89
C PRO A 140 0.40 21.59 -8.36
N SER A 141 -0.32 22.71 -8.23
CA SER A 141 -1.40 23.05 -9.15
C SER A 141 -2.40 21.92 -9.47
N CYS A 142 -3.31 21.62 -8.55
CA CYS A 142 -4.61 21.02 -8.93
C CYS A 142 -5.71 21.99 -8.52
N LEU A 143 -5.83 23.05 -9.32
CA LEU A 143 -7.12 23.70 -9.58
C LEU A 143 -8.05 22.60 -10.10
N TRP A 144 -8.92 22.09 -9.23
CA TRP A 144 -10.07 21.31 -9.69
C TRP A 144 -11.01 22.28 -10.41
N GLN A 145 -10.90 22.37 -11.74
CA GLN A 145 -12.06 22.79 -12.53
C GLN A 145 -13.00 21.59 -12.59
N SER A 146 -14.16 21.71 -11.97
CA SER A 146 -15.30 20.83 -12.22
C SER A 146 -15.57 20.82 -13.74
N LEU A 147 -15.46 19.66 -14.39
CA LEU A 147 -16.06 19.50 -15.72
C LEU A 147 -17.59 19.55 -15.54
N PRO A 148 -18.32 20.41 -16.29
CA PRO A 148 -19.77 20.39 -16.24
C PRO A 148 -20.27 19.03 -16.74
N SER A 149 -21.00 18.31 -15.88
CA SER A 149 -21.76 17.14 -16.26
C SER A 149 -22.84 17.56 -17.25
N SER A 150 -22.61 17.29 -18.53
CA SER A 150 -23.64 17.41 -19.56
C SER A 150 -24.31 16.05 -19.69
N HIS A 151 -25.52 15.92 -19.15
CA HIS A 151 -26.66 15.22 -19.73
C HIS A 151 -27.90 15.50 -18.89
#